data_AF-I3D0L4-F1
#
_entry.id   AF-I3D0L4-F1
#
_cell.length_a   1.000
_cell.length_b   1.000
_cell.length_c   1.000
_cell.angle_alpha   90.00
_cell.angle_beta   90.00
_cell.angle_gamma   90.00
#
_symmetry.space_group_name_H-M   'P 1'
#
loop_
_entity.id
_entity.type
_entity.pdbx_description
1 polymer ?
#
loop_
_entity_poly.entity_id
_entity_poly.type
_entity_poly.pdbx_seq_one_letter_code
_entity_poly.pdbx_strand_id
1 'polypeptide(L)'
;MKNIHLFLALFFTLSLVPILQADATSNPNLYVSAENSKFDNRFSGSMVIEVVIRDPNLQDTDQGKGEPDVTLNGKSLRMVQATDGNWYAYFANVDKAKIADSTVGLPGKGLDFGVFCSRDSSVFGISLSETDGFAIPHSSGISGSTNGNSQFSQCTGTLSSSTSLNNVVRNAKAINTNSKISPGQIGLDPDAWPLIQLYSFNDVIIQYNPAGNPQSVSLDYDDSNNISMYIDRDLYPQNSEVFLTLNDFQLNQDPTDEDSWTFNVNSTSSTFYQAFDSTGSDSANGGSGLVNLIPSLSNLGFEDNGKLFFNLGSVMELNSNDEQPNTFVSNGANTFSQIITLVENGPNSGIFDNVDDNDDSIVKILNDAPRGQTGRIEYDQKSISVLTGFSSASVSVNKPTLTIGSDSKPMNPGTEYPVILIDPDQNLNTNARDDLDVFRETAIIPTITIGNPVTLEHAQNAIFYTSYPPFTGADPANSSVPDSNSDRLEIDTSTVANGSYEAISFSLGITSSTLSSVLLDVSESDTSGTNWINYDLRSFENDYGISDFSDTTFTLYFGSLTGPSITIVDAGDISSSYGFIQIDDSDVADISDESGTVFLVIDFNPSGMLSISNETNDQPIVIDFFLLDYKMMKV
;
A
#
# COMPACT_ATOMS: atom_id res chain seq x y z
N MET A 1 -51.59 2.05 12.41
CA MET A 1 -50.95 0.78 12.80
C MET A 1 -49.51 0.86 12.32
N LYS A 2 -48.57 0.92 13.28
CA LYS A 2 -47.13 1.01 13.04
C LYS A 2 -46.65 -0.32 12.45
N ASN A 3 -45.97 -0.30 11.32
CA ASN A 3 -45.03 -1.34 10.93
C ASN A 3 -43.74 -0.62 10.53
N ILE A 4 -42.75 -0.75 11.40
CA ILE A 4 -41.37 -0.32 11.25
C ILE A 4 -40.69 -1.39 10.41
N HIS A 5 -40.17 -1.03 9.24
CA HIS A 5 -39.21 -1.84 8.51
C HIS A 5 -37.83 -1.54 9.06
N LEU A 6 -37.28 -2.54 9.76
CA LEU A 6 -35.91 -2.57 10.25
C LEU A 6 -34.98 -2.79 9.04
N PHE A 7 -34.30 -1.73 8.60
CA PHE A 7 -33.18 -1.83 7.68
C PHE A 7 -32.00 -2.43 8.46
N LEU A 8 -31.62 -3.66 8.12
CA LEU A 8 -30.39 -4.28 8.59
C LEU A 8 -29.27 -3.81 7.65
N ALA A 9 -28.62 -2.70 7.99
CA ALA A 9 -27.36 -2.31 7.35
C ALA A 9 -26.29 -3.31 7.78
N LEU A 10 -25.89 -4.18 6.86
CA LEU A 10 -24.74 -5.06 7.03
C LEU A 10 -23.48 -4.22 6.76
N PHE A 11 -23.00 -3.50 7.77
CA PHE A 11 -21.66 -2.94 7.75
C PHE A 11 -20.67 -4.11 7.78
N PHE A 12 -20.07 -4.42 6.64
CA PHE A 12 -18.91 -5.30 6.58
C PHE A 12 -17.70 -4.45 6.98
N THR A 13 -17.49 -4.28 8.28
CA THR A 13 -16.21 -3.81 8.79
C THR A 13 -15.22 -4.95 8.55
N LEU A 14 -14.36 -4.78 7.54
CA LEU A 14 -13.16 -5.59 7.37
C LEU A 14 -12.24 -5.23 8.55
N SER A 15 -12.47 -5.85 9.70
CA SER A 15 -11.46 -5.86 10.74
C SER A 15 -10.28 -6.63 10.14
N LEU A 16 -9.17 -5.93 9.85
CA LEU A 16 -7.85 -6.56 9.80
C LEU A 16 -7.72 -7.33 11.12
N VAL A 17 -8.01 -8.62 11.05
CA VAL A 17 -7.53 -9.54 12.05
C VAL A 17 -6.04 -9.60 11.75
N PRO A 18 -5.13 -9.15 12.63
CA PRO A 18 -3.74 -9.47 12.45
C PRO A 18 -3.71 -10.98 12.33
N ILE A 19 -3.28 -11.47 11.17
CA ILE A 19 -3.05 -12.89 10.95
C ILE A 19 -1.84 -13.18 11.85
N LEU A 20 -2.11 -13.41 13.15
CA LEU A 20 -1.26 -14.26 13.96
C LEU A 20 -1.23 -15.56 13.16
N GLN A 21 -0.16 -15.73 12.39
CA GLN A 21 0.15 -16.97 11.73
C GLN A 21 0.44 -17.94 12.87
N ALA A 22 -0.64 -18.52 13.41
CA ALA A 22 -0.61 -19.54 14.42
C ALA A 22 -0.12 -20.80 13.73
N ASP A 23 1.17 -20.85 13.45
CA ASP A 23 1.88 -22.11 13.39
C ASP A 23 1.56 -22.79 14.73
N ALA A 24 0.86 -23.92 14.65
CA ALA A 24 0.34 -24.61 15.80
C ALA A 24 1.49 -24.88 16.77
N THR A 25 1.51 -24.18 17.92
CA THR A 25 2.56 -24.38 18.91
C THR A 25 2.47 -25.84 19.36
N SER A 26 3.56 -26.59 19.17
CA SER A 26 3.63 -28.00 19.58
C SER A 26 3.50 -28.16 21.11
N ASN A 27 3.67 -27.05 21.83
CA ASN A 27 3.71 -26.95 23.28
C ASN A 27 2.54 -26.08 23.80
N PRO A 28 1.87 -26.47 24.91
CA PRO A 28 0.72 -25.74 25.44
C PRO A 28 1.07 -24.43 26.18
N ASN A 29 2.25 -24.31 26.77
CA ASN A 29 2.66 -23.15 27.58
C ASN A 29 3.95 -22.48 27.08
N LEU A 30 4.79 -23.19 26.31
CA LEU A 30 6.05 -22.68 25.78
C LEU A 30 5.85 -22.14 24.36
N TYR A 31 6.27 -20.89 24.13
CA TYR A 31 6.40 -20.27 22.82
C TYR A 31 7.84 -19.79 22.64
N VAL A 32 8.38 -19.98 21.45
CA VAL A 32 9.73 -19.52 21.05
C VAL A 32 9.60 -18.83 19.70
N SER A 33 10.12 -17.61 19.57
CA SER A 33 9.90 -16.78 18.37
C SER A 33 10.40 -17.47 17.08
N ALA A 34 11.54 -18.15 17.12
CA ALA A 34 12.06 -18.89 15.96
C ALA A 34 11.45 -20.30 15.75
N GLU A 35 10.43 -20.73 16.50
CA GLU A 35 9.66 -21.95 16.18
C GLU A 35 8.73 -21.66 14.98
N ASN A 36 9.31 -21.67 13.77
CA ASN A 36 8.62 -21.35 12.53
C ASN A 36 8.88 -22.44 11.47
N SER A 37 7.80 -23.10 11.03
CA SER A 37 7.88 -24.20 10.08
C SER A 37 8.29 -23.76 8.67
N LYS A 38 8.06 -22.49 8.30
CA LYS A 38 8.47 -21.93 7.01
C LYS A 38 10.00 -21.86 6.86
N PHE A 39 10.71 -21.76 7.99
CA PHE A 39 12.16 -21.71 8.05
C PHE A 39 12.77 -22.94 8.71
N ASP A 40 12.02 -24.05 8.81
CA ASP A 40 12.46 -25.30 9.43
C ASP A 40 13.02 -25.11 10.87
N ASN A 41 12.42 -24.20 11.66
CA ASN A 41 12.88 -23.81 13.00
C ASN A 41 14.35 -23.35 13.05
N ARG A 42 14.80 -22.64 12.01
CA ARG A 42 16.16 -22.08 11.91
C ARG A 42 16.21 -20.63 12.36
N PHE A 43 17.36 -20.27 12.92
CA PHE A 43 17.75 -18.90 13.21
C PHE A 43 19.26 -18.75 13.05
N SER A 44 19.76 -17.53 12.88
CA SER A 44 21.16 -17.31 12.52
C SER A 44 21.67 -15.94 12.98
N GLY A 45 22.97 -15.72 12.81
CA GLY A 45 23.59 -14.42 13.05
C GLY A 45 23.31 -13.86 14.44
N SER A 46 22.97 -12.56 14.49
CA SER A 46 22.69 -11.79 15.70
C SER A 46 21.21 -11.76 16.09
N MET A 47 20.35 -12.58 15.49
CA MET A 47 18.93 -12.58 15.82
C MET A 47 18.72 -12.76 17.34
N VAL A 48 17.81 -11.96 17.91
CA VAL A 48 17.36 -12.13 19.29
C VAL A 48 16.17 -13.07 19.30
N ILE A 49 16.20 -14.07 20.17
CA ILE A 49 15.10 -15.02 20.33
C ILE A 49 14.29 -14.68 21.57
N GLU A 50 12.97 -14.55 21.40
CA GLU A 50 12.03 -14.42 22.50
C GLU A 50 11.52 -15.80 22.93
N VAL A 51 11.54 -16.05 24.25
CA VAL A 51 10.93 -17.21 24.89
C VAL A 51 9.82 -16.73 25.81
N VAL A 52 8.61 -17.24 25.60
CA VAL A 52 7.44 -16.88 26.40
C VAL A 52 6.84 -18.11 27.08
N ILE A 53 6.61 -18.02 28.38
CA ILE A 53 5.84 -19.00 29.14
C ILE A 53 4.47 -18.44 29.49
N ARG A 54 3.43 -19.05 28.91
CA ARG A 54 2.01 -18.76 29.12
C ARG A 54 1.38 -19.82 30.01
N ASP A 55 1.89 -19.99 31.23
CA ASP A 55 1.35 -20.96 32.20
C ASP A 55 0.29 -20.31 33.11
N PRO A 56 -0.99 -20.73 33.07
CA PRO A 56 -2.05 -20.15 33.89
C PRO A 56 -1.80 -20.24 35.41
N ASN A 57 -0.94 -21.16 35.87
CA ASN A 57 -0.61 -21.30 37.30
C ASN A 57 0.40 -20.23 37.76
N LEU A 58 1.12 -19.62 36.81
CA LEU A 58 2.18 -18.63 37.04
C LEU A 58 1.79 -17.20 36.59
N GLN A 59 0.53 -16.99 36.20
CA GLN A 59 0.08 -15.73 35.59
C GLN A 59 -0.25 -14.59 36.57
N ASP A 60 -0.47 -14.89 37.87
CA ASP A 60 -0.89 -13.85 38.81
C ASP A 60 0.20 -12.78 38.95
N THR A 61 -0.15 -11.53 38.71
CA THR A 61 0.76 -10.39 38.71
C THR A 61 0.84 -9.67 40.05
N ASP A 62 0.04 -10.07 41.03
CA ASP A 62 -0.03 -9.44 42.36
C ASP A 62 0.19 -10.41 43.52
N GLN A 63 0.53 -11.66 43.19
CA GLN A 63 0.85 -12.74 44.12
C GLN A 63 2.20 -13.34 43.75
N GLY A 64 2.98 -13.69 44.78
CA GLY A 64 4.29 -14.31 44.59
C GLY A 64 4.18 -15.67 43.88
N LYS A 65 4.86 -15.79 42.75
CA LYS A 65 5.03 -17.00 41.94
C LYS A 65 6.52 -17.33 41.85
N GLY A 66 6.83 -18.62 41.73
CA GLY A 66 8.18 -19.05 41.42
C GLY A 66 8.50 -18.76 39.95
N GLU A 67 9.75 -18.40 39.69
CA GLU A 67 10.28 -18.34 38.32
C GLU A 67 10.08 -19.70 37.62
N PRO A 68 9.54 -19.74 36.39
CA PRO A 68 9.42 -20.98 35.63
C PRO A 68 10.82 -21.55 35.34
N ASP A 69 10.97 -22.86 35.51
CA ASP A 69 12.21 -23.57 35.20
C ASP A 69 12.36 -23.75 33.68
N VAL A 70 13.11 -22.83 33.07
CA VAL A 70 13.44 -22.83 31.63
C VAL A 70 14.94 -22.95 31.46
N THR A 71 15.34 -23.80 30.52
CA THR A 71 16.75 -24.02 30.19
C THR A 71 17.03 -23.85 28.70
N LEU A 72 18.22 -23.35 28.39
CA LEU A 72 18.83 -23.30 27.07
C LEU A 72 20.04 -24.25 27.06
N ASN A 73 19.96 -25.36 26.33
CA ASN A 73 21.00 -26.40 26.33
C ASN A 73 21.40 -26.88 27.75
N GLY A 74 20.42 -26.93 28.67
CA GLY A 74 20.61 -27.35 30.06
C GLY A 74 21.16 -26.27 31.01
N LYS A 75 21.49 -25.07 30.53
CA LYS A 75 21.77 -23.88 31.35
C LYS A 75 20.46 -23.15 31.65
N SER A 76 20.27 -22.62 32.85
CA SER A 76 19.13 -21.79 33.20
C SER A 76 19.06 -20.56 32.31
N LEU A 77 17.87 -20.32 31.76
CA LEU A 77 17.49 -19.10 31.08
C LEU A 77 16.59 -18.32 32.05
N ARG A 78 17.04 -17.14 32.49
CA ARG A 78 16.30 -16.35 33.48
C ARG A 78 15.03 -15.77 32.85
N MET A 79 13.89 -15.98 33.51
CA MET A 79 12.57 -15.58 33.02
C MET A 79 12.02 -14.42 33.85
N VAL A 80 11.49 -13.39 33.21
CA VAL A 80 10.96 -12.18 33.86
C VAL A 80 9.46 -12.10 33.64
N GLN A 81 8.66 -11.96 34.71
CA GLN A 81 7.22 -11.77 34.56
C GLN A 81 6.91 -10.34 34.08
N ALA A 82 6.14 -10.23 33.00
CA ALA A 82 5.63 -8.96 32.50
C ALA A 82 4.23 -8.64 33.08
N THR A 83 3.75 -7.43 32.77
CA THR A 83 2.47 -6.89 33.25
C THR A 83 1.23 -7.63 32.73
N ASP A 84 1.36 -8.41 31.66
CA ASP A 84 0.31 -9.27 31.10
C ASP A 84 0.19 -10.63 31.82
N GLY A 85 1.07 -10.91 32.78
CA GLY A 85 1.12 -12.16 33.54
C GLY A 85 1.99 -13.26 32.91
N ASN A 86 2.41 -13.11 31.65
CA ASN A 86 3.31 -14.06 31.01
C ASN A 86 4.76 -13.81 31.44
N TRP A 87 5.61 -14.82 31.23
CA TRP A 87 7.03 -14.74 31.53
C TRP A 87 7.86 -14.73 30.27
N TYR A 88 8.82 -13.81 30.20
CA TYR A 88 9.60 -13.51 29.01
C TYR A 88 11.09 -13.68 29.28
N ALA A 89 11.83 -14.16 28.29
CA ALA A 89 13.27 -14.09 28.23
C ALA A 89 13.73 -13.82 26.81
N TYR A 90 14.85 -13.10 26.69
CA TYR A 90 15.51 -12.85 25.42
C TYR A 90 16.91 -13.44 25.46
N PHE A 91 17.32 -14.14 24.40
CA PHE A 91 18.69 -14.64 24.26
C PHE A 91 19.25 -14.44 22.85
N ALA A 92 20.57 -14.36 22.74
CA ALA A 92 21.27 -14.24 21.46
C ALA A 92 22.66 -14.90 21.50
N ASN A 93 23.22 -15.14 20.32
CA ASN A 93 24.59 -15.65 20.20
C ASN A 93 25.60 -14.57 20.63
N VAL A 94 26.47 -14.89 21.57
CA VAL A 94 27.40 -13.92 22.18
C VAL A 94 28.37 -13.29 21.17
N ASP A 95 28.90 -14.07 20.23
CA ASP A 95 29.89 -13.57 19.27
C ASP A 95 29.22 -12.69 18.21
N LYS A 96 28.05 -13.11 17.71
CA LYS A 96 27.30 -12.33 16.71
C LYS A 96 26.68 -11.06 17.28
N ALA A 97 26.18 -11.09 18.52
CA ALA A 97 25.68 -9.89 19.20
C ALA A 97 26.80 -8.83 19.34
N LYS A 98 28.02 -9.23 19.70
CA LYS A 98 29.16 -8.31 19.79
C LYS A 98 29.57 -7.73 18.43
N ILE A 99 29.51 -8.54 17.38
CA ILE A 99 29.82 -8.10 16.01
C ILE A 99 28.76 -7.09 15.53
N ALA A 100 27.48 -7.39 15.73
CA ALA A 100 26.35 -6.49 15.44
C ALA A 100 26.51 -5.15 16.15
N ASP A 101 26.71 -5.20 17.47
CA ASP A 101 26.88 -4.00 18.29
C ASP A 101 28.15 -3.20 17.91
N SER A 102 29.19 -3.86 17.40
CA SER A 102 30.40 -3.17 16.91
C SER A 102 30.18 -2.35 15.64
N THR A 103 29.05 -2.54 14.96
CA THR A 103 28.66 -1.74 13.79
C THR A 103 27.99 -0.42 14.17
N VAL A 104 27.57 -0.25 15.44
CA VAL A 104 26.79 0.91 15.89
C VAL A 104 27.59 2.20 15.72
N GLY A 105 27.05 3.12 14.91
CA GLY A 105 27.62 4.45 14.69
C GLY A 105 27.06 5.54 15.63
N LEU A 106 25.86 5.33 16.17
CA LEU A 106 25.22 6.19 17.16
C LEU A 106 24.43 5.32 18.15
N PRO A 107 24.55 5.52 19.48
CA PRO A 107 23.83 4.71 20.45
C PRO A 107 22.31 4.76 20.25
N GLY A 108 21.64 3.61 20.36
CA GLY A 108 20.21 3.44 20.10
C GLY A 108 19.83 3.28 18.65
N LYS A 109 20.78 3.06 17.73
CA LYS A 109 20.56 2.98 16.28
C LYS A 109 21.31 1.83 15.63
N GLY A 110 20.78 1.32 14.52
CA GLY A 110 21.35 0.14 13.85
C GLY A 110 21.19 -1.11 14.72
N LEU A 111 22.11 -2.06 14.61
CA LEU A 111 22.06 -3.31 15.37
C LEU A 111 22.63 -3.14 16.80
N ASP A 112 22.07 -2.20 17.56
CA ASP A 112 22.52 -1.86 18.92
C ASP A 112 21.84 -2.75 19.96
N PHE A 113 22.63 -3.49 20.75
CA PHE A 113 22.14 -4.35 21.82
C PHE A 113 22.00 -3.59 23.15
N GLY A 114 22.43 -2.32 23.19
CA GLY A 114 22.51 -1.47 24.36
C GLY A 114 23.94 -1.42 24.90
N VAL A 115 24.16 -1.93 26.11
CA VAL A 115 25.52 -2.09 26.65
C VAL A 115 25.71 -3.48 27.27
N PHE A 116 26.93 -4.00 27.16
CA PHE A 116 27.26 -5.33 27.68
C PHE A 116 27.86 -5.30 29.09
N CYS A 117 27.48 -6.31 29.87
CA CYS A 117 28.00 -6.60 31.19
C CYS A 117 28.48 -8.05 31.30
N SER A 118 29.50 -8.30 32.11
CA SER A 118 29.92 -9.66 32.48
C SER A 118 28.85 -10.34 33.33
N ARG A 119 28.72 -11.65 33.17
CA ARG A 119 27.90 -12.55 34.02
C ARG A 119 28.16 -12.44 35.53
N ASP A 120 29.32 -11.90 35.92
CA ASP A 120 29.71 -11.70 37.33
C ASP A 120 29.16 -10.40 37.92
N SER A 121 28.39 -9.63 37.15
CA SER A 121 27.75 -8.39 37.60
C SER A 121 26.59 -8.69 38.55
N SER A 122 26.66 -8.17 39.78
CA SER A 122 25.67 -8.46 40.83
C SER A 122 24.71 -7.30 41.11
N VAL A 123 24.81 -6.20 40.36
CA VAL A 123 24.09 -4.94 40.64
C VAL A 123 22.64 -4.93 40.15
N PHE A 124 22.22 -5.94 39.39
CA PHE A 124 20.90 -6.01 38.74
C PHE A 124 19.87 -6.85 39.52
N GLY A 125 20.20 -7.29 40.75
CA GLY A 125 19.29 -8.02 41.63
C GLY A 125 19.15 -9.52 41.34
N ILE A 126 19.67 -10.01 40.20
CA ILE A 126 19.60 -11.41 39.79
C ILE A 126 20.99 -11.98 39.46
N SER A 127 21.15 -13.31 39.56
CA SER A 127 22.34 -14.01 39.06
C SER A 127 22.19 -14.39 37.58
N LEU A 128 23.22 -14.11 36.79
CA LEU A 128 23.34 -14.48 35.37
C LEU A 128 24.58 -15.36 35.14
N SER A 129 25.07 -16.06 36.17
CA SER A 129 26.35 -16.79 36.14
C SER A 129 26.41 -17.93 35.11
N GLU A 130 25.26 -18.36 34.58
CA GLU A 130 25.19 -19.42 33.55
C GLU A 130 25.25 -18.88 32.11
N THR A 131 25.17 -17.56 31.92
CA THR A 131 25.41 -16.92 30.62
C THR A 131 26.90 -16.73 30.35
N ASP A 132 27.24 -16.33 29.12
CA ASP A 132 28.59 -15.87 28.76
C ASP A 132 28.73 -14.34 28.90
N GLY A 133 27.60 -13.64 28.97
CA GLY A 133 27.44 -12.21 29.26
C GLY A 133 25.97 -11.82 29.12
N PHE A 134 25.66 -10.53 29.19
CA PHE A 134 24.31 -10.06 28.89
C PHE A 134 24.33 -8.59 28.44
N ALA A 135 23.29 -8.20 27.72
CA ALA A 135 23.05 -6.84 27.29
C ALA A 135 21.88 -6.21 28.06
N ILE A 136 21.96 -4.91 28.31
CA ILE A 136 20.92 -4.11 28.97
C ILE A 136 20.69 -2.81 28.18
N PRO A 137 19.49 -2.20 28.26
CA PRO A 137 19.14 -1.07 27.41
C PRO A 137 19.70 0.27 27.89
N HIS A 138 20.27 0.32 29.10
CA HIS A 138 20.73 1.57 29.71
C HIS A 138 22.14 1.44 30.30
N SER A 139 22.89 2.54 30.24
CA SER A 139 24.23 2.63 30.84
C SER A 139 24.34 3.70 31.94
N SER A 140 23.30 4.48 32.17
CA SER A 140 23.31 5.58 33.13
C SER A 140 23.36 5.06 34.56
N GLY A 141 24.27 5.61 35.39
CA GLY A 141 24.41 5.23 36.80
C GLY A 141 25.28 3.98 37.08
N ILE A 142 25.64 3.24 36.03
CA ILE A 142 26.57 2.10 36.12
C ILE A 142 27.95 2.45 35.52
N SER A 143 28.96 1.69 35.92
CA SER A 143 30.33 1.77 35.42
C SER A 143 30.85 0.37 35.09
N GLY A 144 31.76 0.28 34.11
CA GLY A 144 32.36 -0.99 33.69
C GLY A 144 31.56 -1.76 32.64
N SER A 145 30.47 -1.19 32.12
CA SER A 145 29.83 -1.68 30.90
C SER A 145 30.73 -1.48 29.68
N THR A 146 30.52 -2.30 28.66
CA THR A 146 31.35 -2.34 27.45
C THR A 146 30.48 -2.39 26.19
N ASN A 147 31.01 -1.97 25.03
CA ASN A 147 30.33 -2.09 23.73
C ASN A 147 31.16 -2.81 22.66
N GLY A 148 30.45 -3.26 21.65
CA GLY A 148 30.94 -3.96 20.47
C GLY A 148 31.80 -5.17 20.82
N ASN A 149 32.95 -5.27 20.17
CA ASN A 149 33.84 -6.43 20.31
C ASN A 149 34.67 -6.46 21.60
N SER A 150 34.50 -5.47 22.49
CA SER A 150 35.23 -5.38 23.75
C SER A 150 35.00 -6.62 24.63
N GLN A 151 35.99 -6.96 25.46
CA GLN A 151 35.81 -8.02 26.46
C GLN A 151 34.85 -7.54 27.55
N PHE A 152 33.92 -8.40 27.96
CA PHE A 152 32.97 -8.04 29.01
C PHE A 152 33.69 -7.70 30.31
N SER A 153 33.17 -6.70 31.00
CA SER A 153 33.63 -6.28 32.32
C SER A 153 32.47 -6.28 33.30
N GLN A 154 32.79 -6.39 34.58
CA GLN A 154 31.78 -6.36 35.63
C GLN A 154 31.16 -4.97 35.71
N CYS A 155 29.84 -4.91 35.59
CA CYS A 155 29.07 -3.69 35.81
C CYS A 155 28.89 -3.46 37.31
N THR A 156 29.13 -2.23 37.74
CA THR A 156 29.03 -1.79 39.13
C THR A 156 28.26 -0.47 39.20
N GLY A 157 27.68 -0.15 40.35
CA GLY A 157 26.87 1.06 40.55
C GLY A 157 25.38 0.75 40.72
N THR A 158 24.53 1.73 40.42
CA THR A 158 23.07 1.64 40.49
C THR A 158 22.51 2.17 39.20
N LEU A 159 21.78 1.34 38.47
CA LEU A 159 21.20 1.72 37.20
C LEU A 159 20.14 2.80 37.42
N SER A 160 20.03 3.69 36.44
CA SER A 160 19.01 4.74 36.43
C SER A 160 18.42 4.84 35.04
N SER A 161 17.10 4.92 34.96
CA SER A 161 16.35 5.15 33.73
C SER A 161 16.96 6.27 32.87
N SER A 162 17.14 5.97 31.59
CA SER A 162 17.57 6.90 30.55
C SER A 162 16.92 6.52 29.22
N THR A 163 17.25 7.20 28.13
CA THR A 163 16.87 6.73 26.80
C THR A 163 17.37 5.29 26.58
N SER A 164 16.52 4.43 26.02
CA SER A 164 16.93 3.07 25.64
C SER A 164 17.98 3.14 24.54
N LEU A 165 19.04 2.37 24.70
CA LEU A 165 20.09 2.15 23.70
C LEU A 165 19.87 0.87 22.90
N ASN A 166 18.99 -0.03 23.37
CA ASN A 166 18.67 -1.26 22.67
C ASN A 166 17.75 -0.96 21.47
N ASN A 167 18.13 -1.45 20.29
CA ASN A 167 17.41 -1.31 19.02
C ASN A 167 17.16 -2.68 18.32
N VAL A 168 17.31 -3.78 19.06
CA VAL A 168 17.05 -5.16 18.62
C VAL A 168 16.03 -5.88 19.52
N VAL A 169 15.48 -5.19 20.53
CA VAL A 169 14.28 -5.55 21.29
C VAL A 169 13.54 -4.26 21.65
N ARG A 170 12.79 -3.70 20.69
CA ARG A 170 12.20 -2.36 20.75
C ARG A 170 10.86 -2.33 21.49
N ASN A 171 10.07 -3.39 21.40
CA ASN A 171 8.70 -3.45 21.89
C ASN A 171 8.47 -4.58 22.92
N ALA A 172 9.47 -4.80 23.79
CA ALA A 172 9.38 -5.75 24.90
C ALA A 172 8.19 -5.44 25.82
N LYS A 173 7.51 -6.48 26.31
CA LYS A 173 6.41 -6.31 27.27
C LYS A 173 6.92 -5.70 28.57
N ALA A 174 6.17 -4.73 29.09
CA ALA A 174 6.57 -4.01 30.30
C ALA A 174 6.70 -4.97 31.50
N ILE A 175 7.83 -4.89 32.22
CA ILE A 175 8.11 -5.68 33.41
C ILE A 175 7.08 -5.43 34.52
N ASN A 176 6.66 -6.49 35.21
CA ASN A 176 5.75 -6.38 36.34
C ASN A 176 6.46 -5.73 37.55
N THR A 177 6.00 -4.56 37.97
CA THR A 177 6.55 -3.78 39.10
C THR A 177 5.56 -3.62 40.26
N ASN A 178 4.56 -4.50 40.35
CA ASN A 178 3.57 -4.47 41.42
C ASN A 178 4.23 -4.47 42.81
N SER A 179 3.86 -3.52 43.67
CA SER A 179 4.49 -3.30 44.97
C SER A 179 4.34 -4.44 45.98
N LYS A 180 3.47 -5.41 45.71
CA LYS A 180 3.27 -6.61 46.55
C LYS A 180 4.31 -7.70 46.32
N ILE A 181 5.08 -7.61 45.24
CA ILE A 181 6.03 -8.63 44.80
C ILE A 181 7.34 -7.96 44.37
N SER A 182 8.39 -8.75 44.19
CA SER A 182 9.64 -8.25 43.60
C SER A 182 9.44 -7.96 42.10
N PRO A 183 10.10 -6.94 41.52
CA PRO A 183 9.98 -6.68 40.10
C PRO A 183 10.34 -7.90 39.23
N GLY A 184 9.51 -8.17 38.23
CA GLY A 184 9.61 -9.35 37.37
C GLY A 184 9.44 -10.68 38.12
N GLN A 185 9.00 -10.67 39.38
CA GLN A 185 8.97 -11.77 40.35
C GLN A 185 10.34 -12.39 40.71
N ILE A 186 11.42 -11.94 40.05
CA ILE A 186 12.79 -12.40 40.29
C ILE A 186 13.66 -11.35 40.99
N GLY A 187 13.16 -10.12 41.15
CA GLY A 187 13.91 -9.01 41.74
C GLY A 187 14.90 -8.35 40.78
N LEU A 188 14.66 -8.44 39.47
CA LEU A 188 15.44 -7.74 38.46
C LEU A 188 15.26 -6.23 38.62
N ASP A 189 16.36 -5.47 38.47
CA ASP A 189 16.27 -4.01 38.34
C ASP A 189 15.39 -3.65 37.13
N PRO A 190 14.26 -2.92 37.30
CA PRO A 190 13.37 -2.59 36.19
C PRO A 190 14.05 -1.86 35.04
N ASP A 191 15.07 -1.04 35.32
CA ASP A 191 15.80 -0.30 34.29
C ASP A 191 16.75 -1.22 33.47
N ALA A 192 16.99 -2.46 33.92
CA ALA A 192 17.76 -3.43 33.15
C ALA A 192 16.92 -4.18 32.10
N TRP A 193 15.59 -3.97 32.09
CA TRP A 193 14.66 -4.62 31.18
C TRP A 193 14.38 -3.77 29.92
N PRO A 194 14.38 -4.33 28.70
CA PRO A 194 14.63 -5.75 28.38
C PRO A 194 16.10 -6.14 28.47
N LEU A 195 16.36 -7.28 29.14
CA LEU A 195 17.69 -7.87 29.28
C LEU A 195 17.86 -9.02 28.28
N ILE A 196 18.95 -9.01 27.51
CA ILE A 196 19.28 -10.06 26.54
C ILE A 196 20.40 -10.93 27.10
N GLN A 197 20.13 -12.21 27.32
CA GLN A 197 21.09 -13.18 27.84
C GLN A 197 21.95 -13.73 26.71
N LEU A 198 23.28 -13.61 26.82
CA LEU A 198 24.19 -14.00 25.74
C LEU A 198 24.82 -15.37 26.04
N TYR A 199 24.79 -16.24 25.04
CA TYR A 199 25.35 -17.58 25.13
C TYR A 199 26.18 -17.92 23.89
N SER A 200 27.22 -18.72 24.07
CA SER A 200 27.90 -19.43 23.00
C SER A 200 27.18 -20.77 22.75
N PHE A 201 26.71 -20.96 21.53
CA PHE A 201 26.01 -22.16 21.09
C PHE A 201 26.20 -22.40 19.59
N ASN A 202 25.92 -23.64 19.18
CA ASN A 202 25.50 -23.97 17.82
C ASN A 202 23.97 -24.13 17.89
N ASP A 203 23.43 -25.31 17.65
CA ASP A 203 21.99 -25.56 17.86
C ASP A 203 21.57 -25.39 19.32
N VAL A 204 20.28 -25.09 19.51
CA VAL A 204 19.71 -24.85 20.83
C VAL A 204 18.47 -25.70 21.09
N ILE A 205 18.37 -26.19 22.32
CA ILE A 205 17.17 -26.81 22.88
C ILE A 205 16.69 -25.92 24.01
N ILE A 206 15.52 -25.32 23.82
CA ILE A 206 14.79 -24.57 24.85
C ILE A 206 13.85 -25.56 25.51
N GLN A 207 13.95 -25.73 26.83
CA GLN A 207 13.10 -26.66 27.57
C GLN A 207 12.47 -25.97 28.77
N TYR A 208 11.14 -26.02 28.86
CA TYR A 208 10.35 -25.64 30.03
C TYR A 208 9.93 -26.89 30.81
N ASN A 209 10.19 -26.88 32.12
CA ASN A 209 9.87 -27.98 33.04
C ASN A 209 8.70 -27.61 33.97
N PRO A 210 7.43 -27.71 33.52
CA PRO A 210 6.29 -27.53 34.42
C PRO A 210 6.19 -28.71 35.40
N ALA A 211 5.26 -28.62 36.35
CA ALA A 211 4.92 -29.75 37.24
C ALA A 211 4.39 -31.01 36.51
N GLY A 212 4.14 -30.90 35.20
CA GLY A 212 3.73 -31.99 34.30
C GLY A 212 4.86 -32.47 33.38
N ASN A 213 4.53 -32.77 32.13
CA ASN A 213 5.53 -33.18 31.14
C ASN A 213 6.36 -31.97 30.67
N PRO A 214 7.68 -32.14 30.48
CA PRO A 214 8.52 -31.12 29.85
C PRO A 214 7.99 -30.73 28.47
N GLN A 215 8.17 -29.45 28.15
CA GLN A 215 7.87 -28.86 26.84
C GLN A 215 9.19 -28.39 26.25
N SER A 216 9.43 -28.63 24.97
CA SER A 216 10.71 -28.32 24.35
C SER A 216 10.57 -27.87 22.91
N VAL A 217 11.42 -26.93 22.54
CA VAL A 217 11.62 -26.48 21.15
C VAL A 217 13.10 -26.67 20.83
N SER A 218 13.38 -27.30 19.70
CA SER A 218 14.72 -27.41 19.12
C SER A 218 14.82 -26.45 17.96
N LEU A 219 15.87 -25.62 17.97
CA LEU A 219 16.19 -24.71 16.88
C LEU A 219 17.57 -25.03 16.34
N ASP A 220 17.69 -25.03 15.01
CA ASP A 220 18.95 -25.18 14.31
C ASP A 220 19.60 -23.80 14.16
N TYR A 221 20.84 -23.64 14.61
CA TYR A 221 21.58 -22.38 14.44
C TYR A 221 22.53 -22.51 13.26
N ASP A 222 22.06 -22.08 12.10
CA ASP A 222 22.73 -22.35 10.84
C ASP A 222 22.46 -21.23 9.83
N ASP A 223 23.36 -21.08 8.86
CA ASP A 223 23.16 -20.12 7.78
C ASP A 223 22.11 -20.59 6.75
N SER A 224 21.51 -19.58 6.12
CA SER A 224 20.72 -19.57 4.90
C SER A 224 20.32 -20.92 4.28
N ASN A 225 19.23 -21.51 4.79
CA ASN A 225 18.34 -22.36 4.01
C ASN A 225 16.95 -21.70 3.94
N ASN A 226 16.19 -21.95 2.87
CA ASN A 226 14.83 -21.42 2.67
C ASN A 226 14.68 -19.90 2.40
N ILE A 227 15.71 -19.27 1.82
CA ILE A 227 15.59 -17.91 1.26
C ILE A 227 14.88 -17.95 -0.09
N SER A 228 13.86 -17.12 -0.26
CA SER A 228 13.06 -17.06 -1.49
C SER A 228 12.54 -15.66 -1.74
N MET A 229 12.32 -15.34 -3.02
CA MET A 229 11.82 -14.05 -3.46
C MET A 229 10.67 -14.29 -4.45
N TYR A 230 9.63 -13.47 -4.39
CA TYR A 230 8.45 -13.58 -5.24
C TYR A 230 8.03 -12.20 -5.73
N ILE A 231 7.40 -12.19 -6.90
CA ILE A 231 6.69 -11.03 -7.43
C ILE A 231 5.24 -11.41 -7.71
N ASP A 232 4.34 -10.43 -7.72
CA ASP A 232 2.90 -10.63 -7.74
C ASP A 232 2.33 -11.11 -9.09
N ARG A 233 3.03 -10.89 -10.20
CA ARG A 233 2.56 -11.29 -11.53
C ARG A 233 3.71 -11.56 -12.50
N ASP A 234 3.43 -12.32 -13.55
CA ASP A 234 4.41 -12.68 -14.59
C ASP A 234 4.57 -11.62 -15.68
N LEU A 235 3.56 -10.76 -15.86
CA LEU A 235 3.50 -9.74 -16.91
C LEU A 235 2.93 -8.45 -16.34
N TYR A 236 3.65 -7.35 -16.55
CA TYR A 236 3.29 -6.05 -16.00
C TYR A 236 2.85 -5.06 -17.09
N PRO A 237 1.63 -4.51 -17.02
CA PRO A 237 1.21 -3.40 -17.89
C PRO A 237 1.91 -2.10 -17.48
N GLN A 238 1.87 -1.09 -18.35
CA GLN A 238 2.39 0.25 -18.04
C GLN A 238 1.65 0.83 -16.82
N ASN A 239 2.34 1.65 -16.02
CA ASN A 239 1.83 2.25 -14.78
C ASN A 239 1.50 1.26 -13.65
N SER A 240 1.69 -0.05 -13.84
CA SER A 240 1.46 -1.01 -12.76
C SER A 240 2.55 -0.98 -11.70
N GLU A 241 2.20 -1.50 -10.54
CA GLU A 241 3.10 -1.61 -9.41
C GLU A 241 3.70 -3.01 -9.33
N VAL A 242 4.94 -3.08 -8.83
CA VAL A 242 5.67 -4.34 -8.62
C VAL A 242 5.72 -4.64 -7.14
N PHE A 243 5.06 -5.71 -6.72
CA PHE A 243 5.04 -6.14 -5.32
C PHE A 243 6.08 -7.23 -5.14
N LEU A 244 7.11 -6.95 -4.36
CA LEU A 244 8.22 -7.85 -4.05
C LEU A 244 8.04 -8.41 -2.64
N THR A 245 7.94 -9.73 -2.52
CA THR A 245 8.03 -10.42 -1.22
C THR A 245 9.35 -11.16 -1.10
N LEU A 246 10.07 -10.92 -0.02
CA LEU A 246 11.33 -11.56 0.35
C LEU A 246 11.14 -12.37 1.63
N ASN A 247 11.41 -13.67 1.58
CA ASN A 247 11.55 -14.49 2.78
C ASN A 247 13.04 -14.65 3.09
N ASP A 248 13.49 -14.05 4.18
CA ASP A 248 14.83 -14.25 4.75
C ASP A 248 14.76 -14.05 6.26
N PHE A 249 14.75 -15.17 7.00
CA PHE A 249 14.67 -15.14 8.45
C PHE A 249 15.88 -14.46 9.10
N GLN A 250 17.04 -14.39 8.44
CA GLN A 250 18.21 -13.73 9.02
C GLN A 250 18.04 -12.21 9.11
N LEU A 251 17.10 -11.63 8.36
CA LEU A 251 16.76 -10.21 8.48
C LEU A 251 15.90 -9.92 9.73
N ASN A 252 15.28 -10.93 10.35
CA ASN A 252 14.42 -10.79 11.54
C ASN A 252 15.28 -10.76 12.83
N GLN A 253 15.77 -9.57 13.18
CA GLN A 253 16.64 -9.29 14.32
C GLN A 253 15.86 -9.07 15.62
N ASP A 254 14.70 -8.41 15.55
CA ASP A 254 13.88 -8.02 16.71
C ASP A 254 12.64 -8.91 16.82
N PRO A 255 12.54 -9.78 17.85
CA PRO A 255 11.40 -10.67 17.97
C PRO A 255 10.11 -9.97 18.44
N THR A 256 10.17 -8.68 18.74
CA THR A 256 9.07 -7.94 19.40
C THR A 256 8.39 -6.90 18.54
N ASP A 257 9.00 -6.52 17.41
CA ASP A 257 8.57 -5.41 16.55
C ASP A 257 9.00 -5.68 15.10
N GLU A 258 8.28 -5.14 14.12
CA GLU A 258 8.62 -5.33 12.70
C GLU A 258 9.99 -4.74 12.36
N ASP A 259 10.82 -5.52 11.66
CA ASP A 259 12.12 -5.09 11.18
C ASP A 259 12.04 -4.37 9.83
N SER A 260 12.83 -3.30 9.67
CA SER A 260 12.94 -2.53 8.43
C SER A 260 14.39 -2.52 7.93
N TRP A 261 14.56 -2.88 6.66
CA TRP A 261 15.86 -2.96 5.99
C TRP A 261 15.87 -2.11 4.73
N THR A 262 16.73 -1.10 4.68
CA THR A 262 16.90 -0.23 3.53
C THR A 262 18.14 -0.60 2.74
N PHE A 263 17.96 -0.81 1.43
CA PHE A 263 19.01 -1.18 0.50
C PHE A 263 19.23 -0.04 -0.50
N ASN A 264 20.47 0.39 -0.68
CA ASN A 264 20.84 1.17 -1.86
C ASN A 264 21.17 0.20 -2.99
N VAL A 265 20.31 0.13 -4.01
CA VAL A 265 20.28 -0.98 -4.99
C VAL A 265 21.14 -0.76 -6.24
N ASN A 266 21.93 0.32 -6.28
CA ASN A 266 22.76 0.71 -7.42
C ASN A 266 24.24 0.28 -7.31
N SER A 267 25.12 0.80 -8.19
CA SER A 267 26.53 0.38 -8.31
C SER A 267 27.39 0.57 -7.05
N THR A 268 26.90 1.29 -6.04
CA THR A 268 27.49 1.31 -4.70
C THR A 268 26.51 0.68 -3.71
N SER A 269 26.32 -0.63 -3.83
CA SER A 269 25.43 -1.39 -2.96
C SER A 269 25.68 -1.02 -1.49
N SER A 270 24.63 -0.81 -0.73
CA SER A 270 24.70 -0.58 0.72
C SER A 270 23.47 -1.17 1.38
N THR A 271 23.62 -1.66 2.60
CA THR A 271 22.53 -2.24 3.40
C THR A 271 22.49 -1.56 4.74
N PHE A 272 21.30 -1.13 5.17
CA PHE A 272 21.05 -0.44 6.43
C PHE A 272 19.92 -1.14 7.17
N TYR A 273 20.10 -1.31 8.47
CA TYR A 273 19.02 -1.72 9.36
C TYR A 273 18.41 -0.49 10.01
N GLN A 274 17.08 -0.38 9.99
CA GLN A 274 16.32 0.70 10.62
C GLN A 274 16.75 2.09 10.12
N ALA A 275 16.90 2.28 8.80
CA ALA A 275 17.08 3.64 8.26
C ALA A 275 15.81 4.47 8.52
N PHE A 276 14.68 3.89 8.14
CA PHE A 276 13.34 4.22 8.61
C PHE A 276 12.87 3.14 9.60
N ASP A 277 11.94 3.48 10.49
CA ASP A 277 11.18 2.47 11.23
C ASP A 277 10.07 1.85 10.36
N SER A 278 9.30 0.91 10.91
CA SER A 278 8.20 0.24 10.21
C SER A 278 7.05 1.17 9.84
N THR A 279 7.06 2.43 10.29
CA THR A 279 6.07 3.46 9.92
C THR A 279 6.63 4.51 8.96
N GLY A 280 7.86 4.31 8.48
CA GLY A 280 8.57 5.25 7.62
C GLY A 280 9.19 6.46 8.34
N SER A 281 9.10 6.54 9.66
CA SER A 281 9.75 7.65 10.39
C SER A 281 11.27 7.48 10.40
N ASP A 282 12.00 8.59 10.32
CA ASP A 282 13.47 8.58 10.36
C ASP A 282 13.97 7.94 11.67
N SER A 283 14.57 6.76 11.57
CA SER A 283 15.22 6.10 12.70
C SER A 283 16.73 6.38 12.68
N ALA A 284 17.49 5.72 11.80
CA ALA A 284 18.92 5.95 11.65
C ALA A 284 19.27 6.98 10.56
N ASN A 285 18.33 7.29 9.66
CA ASN A 285 18.53 8.24 8.56
C ASN A 285 18.90 9.66 9.06
N GLY A 286 19.70 10.38 8.27
CA GLY A 286 20.08 11.77 8.52
C GLY A 286 21.33 11.98 9.36
N GLY A 287 22.05 10.92 9.76
CA GLY A 287 23.24 11.06 10.59
C GLY A 287 24.11 9.81 10.72
N SER A 288 25.02 9.82 11.71
CA SER A 288 26.00 8.75 11.92
C SER A 288 25.40 7.43 12.41
N GLY A 289 24.12 7.41 12.77
CA GLY A 289 23.39 6.17 13.06
C GLY A 289 23.21 5.28 11.82
N LEU A 290 23.15 5.88 10.62
CA LEU A 290 23.02 5.15 9.36
C LEU A 290 24.36 4.53 8.94
N VAL A 291 24.60 3.28 9.35
CA VAL A 291 25.82 2.53 9.07
C VAL A 291 25.60 1.50 7.96
N ASN A 292 26.44 1.54 6.91
CA ASN A 292 26.43 0.52 5.87
C ASN A 292 26.98 -0.80 6.43
N LEU A 293 26.14 -1.83 6.43
CA LEU A 293 26.43 -3.14 7.00
C LEU A 293 27.21 -4.07 6.06
N ILE A 294 27.31 -3.77 4.76
CA ILE A 294 27.98 -4.65 3.78
C ILE A 294 29.37 -5.14 4.21
N PRO A 295 30.27 -4.29 4.77
CA PRO A 295 31.57 -4.74 5.25
C PRO A 295 31.52 -5.74 6.42
N SER A 296 30.40 -5.80 7.13
CA SER A 296 30.20 -6.61 8.34
C SER A 296 29.29 -7.82 8.13
N LEU A 297 28.53 -7.88 7.03
CA LEU A 297 27.56 -8.95 6.74
C LEU A 297 28.15 -10.36 6.91
N SER A 298 29.32 -10.64 6.35
CA SER A 298 29.96 -11.96 6.49
C SER A 298 30.31 -12.31 7.94
N ASN A 299 30.73 -11.32 8.73
CA ASN A 299 31.00 -11.52 10.15
C ASN A 299 29.70 -11.71 10.95
N LEU A 300 28.59 -11.11 10.51
CA LEU A 300 27.25 -11.32 11.04
C LEU A 300 26.66 -12.68 10.64
N GLY A 301 27.32 -13.40 9.74
CA GLY A 301 26.89 -14.73 9.27
C GLY A 301 25.98 -14.68 8.04
N PHE A 302 25.88 -13.55 7.36
CA PHE A 302 25.26 -13.51 6.03
C PHE A 302 26.27 -14.05 5.02
N GLU A 303 25.80 -14.89 4.11
CA GLU A 303 26.63 -15.39 3.01
C GLU A 303 26.45 -14.48 1.79
N ASP A 304 25.57 -14.91 0.88
CA ASP A 304 25.20 -14.18 -0.33
C ASP A 304 23.95 -13.30 -0.15
N ASN A 305 23.17 -13.56 0.90
CA ASN A 305 22.02 -12.77 1.31
C ASN A 305 22.41 -11.45 2.02
N GLY A 306 21.41 -10.66 2.42
CA GLY A 306 21.62 -9.33 3.01
C GLY A 306 22.03 -8.24 2.02
N LYS A 307 22.01 -8.53 0.70
CA LYS A 307 22.30 -7.59 -0.39
C LYS A 307 21.22 -7.69 -1.45
N LEU A 308 20.55 -6.56 -1.73
CA LEU A 308 19.54 -6.45 -2.76
C LEU A 308 20.07 -5.64 -3.94
N PHE A 309 19.86 -6.14 -5.15
CA PHE A 309 20.25 -5.46 -6.38
C PHE A 309 19.08 -5.33 -7.33
N PHE A 310 18.94 -4.14 -7.92
CA PHE A 310 17.95 -3.86 -8.96
C PHE A 310 18.65 -3.35 -10.22
N ASN A 311 18.34 -3.98 -11.35
CA ASN A 311 18.51 -3.38 -12.66
C ASN A 311 17.13 -2.90 -13.12
N LEU A 312 16.90 -1.59 -13.02
CA LEU A 312 15.63 -0.98 -13.41
C LEU A 312 15.33 -1.13 -14.92
N GLY A 313 16.37 -1.22 -15.75
CA GLY A 313 16.23 -1.23 -17.20
C GLY A 313 15.58 0.05 -17.73
N SER A 314 14.85 -0.08 -18.83
CA SER A 314 13.93 0.96 -19.34
C SER A 314 12.49 0.62 -18.96
N VAL A 315 12.28 -0.03 -17.82
CA VAL A 315 11.02 -0.68 -17.46
C VAL A 315 10.53 -0.21 -16.10
N MET A 316 11.38 -0.26 -15.08
CA MET A 316 11.01 0.05 -13.71
C MET A 316 11.50 1.44 -13.31
N GLU A 317 10.80 2.04 -12.36
CA GLU A 317 11.25 3.20 -11.61
C GLU A 317 11.05 2.98 -10.11
N LEU A 318 11.74 3.79 -9.30
CA LEU A 318 11.63 3.78 -7.85
C LEU A 318 10.83 4.99 -7.40
N ASN A 319 9.89 4.77 -6.49
CA ASN A 319 9.06 5.78 -5.88
C ASN A 319 9.24 5.80 -4.34
N SER A 320 8.53 6.68 -3.67
CA SER A 320 8.30 6.65 -2.21
C SER A 320 6.90 6.10 -1.90
N ASN A 321 6.74 5.59 -0.69
CA ASN A 321 5.46 5.25 -0.07
C ASN A 321 5.53 5.66 1.42
N ASP A 322 4.53 5.34 2.25
CA ASP A 322 4.51 5.80 3.65
C ASP A 322 5.66 5.20 4.49
N GLU A 323 6.09 3.96 4.20
CA GLU A 323 7.20 3.28 4.90
C GLU A 323 8.60 3.66 4.37
N GLN A 324 8.66 4.21 3.15
CA GLN A 324 9.83 4.83 2.57
C GLN A 324 9.47 6.22 2.04
N PRO A 325 9.43 7.25 2.90
CA PRO A 325 8.93 8.58 2.51
C PRO A 325 9.89 9.36 1.59
N ASN A 326 11.09 8.84 1.33
CA ASN A 326 12.08 9.45 0.46
C ASN A 326 12.75 8.41 -0.43
N THR A 327 13.13 8.81 -1.65
CA THR A 327 13.90 7.97 -2.58
C THR A 327 15.41 7.97 -2.30
N PHE A 328 15.82 8.52 -1.15
CA PHE A 328 17.20 8.54 -0.69
C PHE A 328 17.31 8.47 0.83
N VAL A 329 18.46 8.00 1.31
CA VAL A 329 18.90 8.16 2.71
C VAL A 329 20.29 8.80 2.77
N SER A 330 20.65 9.38 3.91
CA SER A 330 21.97 9.96 4.13
C SER A 330 22.52 9.61 5.50
N ASN A 331 23.84 9.38 5.57
CA ASN A 331 24.56 9.25 6.83
C ASN A 331 25.22 10.57 7.27
N GLY A 332 24.80 11.70 6.68
CA GLY A 332 25.36 13.04 6.88
C GLY A 332 26.65 13.32 6.09
N ALA A 333 27.37 12.28 5.65
CA ALA A 333 28.57 12.43 4.82
C ALA A 333 28.32 12.04 3.35
N ASN A 334 27.51 11.00 3.13
CA ASN A 334 27.13 10.48 1.82
C ASN A 334 25.61 10.45 1.70
N THR A 335 25.12 10.54 0.46
CA THR A 335 23.71 10.35 0.10
C THR A 335 23.61 9.12 -0.81
N PHE A 336 22.65 8.26 -0.52
CA PHE A 336 22.35 7.04 -1.26
C PHE A 336 21.00 7.23 -1.95
N SER A 337 20.99 7.38 -3.28
CA SER A 337 19.88 7.98 -4.03
C SER A 337 19.02 7.01 -4.85
N GLN A 338 19.13 5.71 -4.61
CA GLN A 338 18.28 4.68 -5.23
C GLN A 338 18.04 3.60 -4.20
N ILE A 339 17.04 3.82 -3.36
CA ILE A 339 16.78 2.97 -2.21
C ILE A 339 15.47 2.21 -2.32
N ILE A 340 15.47 1.03 -1.70
CA ILE A 340 14.28 0.22 -1.46
C ILE A 340 14.33 -0.21 -0.01
N THR A 341 13.26 0.06 0.72
CA THR A 341 13.07 -0.38 2.10
C THR A 341 12.13 -1.57 2.06
N LEU A 342 12.53 -2.65 2.71
CA LEU A 342 11.70 -3.81 2.93
C LEU A 342 11.32 -3.86 4.40
N VAL A 343 10.03 -3.89 4.70
CA VAL A 343 9.50 -3.97 6.07
C VAL A 343 8.91 -5.35 6.29
N GLU A 344 9.10 -5.87 7.50
CA GLU A 344 8.61 -7.17 7.90
C GLU A 344 7.06 -7.17 8.01
N ASN A 345 6.38 -8.17 7.46
CA ASN A 345 4.90 -8.28 7.41
C ASN A 345 4.23 -8.56 8.78
N GLY A 346 4.93 -8.28 9.86
CA GLY A 346 4.53 -8.56 11.24
C GLY A 346 5.72 -9.04 12.06
N PRO A 347 5.71 -8.85 13.39
CA PRO A 347 6.87 -9.08 14.22
C PRO A 347 7.31 -10.53 14.12
N ASN A 348 8.59 -10.74 13.83
CA ASN A 348 9.21 -12.05 13.79
C ASN A 348 8.63 -13.01 12.72
N SER A 349 8.05 -12.47 11.65
CA SER A 349 7.58 -13.27 10.53
C SER A 349 8.72 -13.80 9.63
N GLY A 350 9.84 -13.08 9.52
CA GLY A 350 10.91 -13.34 8.54
C GLY A 350 10.51 -13.12 7.08
N ILE A 351 9.38 -12.46 6.86
CA ILE A 351 8.79 -12.15 5.55
C ILE A 351 8.78 -10.64 5.43
N PHE A 352 9.33 -10.12 4.34
CA PHE A 352 9.47 -8.69 4.10
C PHE A 352 8.89 -8.33 2.74
N ASP A 353 8.32 -7.15 2.60
CA ASP A 353 7.90 -6.62 1.31
C ASP A 353 8.17 -5.12 1.18
N ASN A 354 7.88 -4.57 0.00
CA ASN A 354 8.16 -3.18 -0.37
C ASN A 354 6.89 -2.32 -0.44
N VAL A 355 5.87 -2.69 0.33
CA VAL A 355 4.49 -2.18 0.25
C VAL A 355 4.16 -1.55 1.59
N ASP A 356 3.42 -0.44 1.59
CA ASP A 356 2.94 0.15 2.84
C ASP A 356 1.52 -0.32 3.21
N ASP A 357 1.02 0.18 4.33
CA ASP A 357 -0.34 -0.07 4.82
C ASP A 357 -1.47 0.43 3.88
N ASN A 358 -1.17 1.26 2.88
CA ASN A 358 -2.13 1.74 1.88
C ASN A 358 -2.10 0.92 0.57
N ASP A 359 -1.39 -0.21 0.57
CA ASP A 359 -1.15 -1.06 -0.59
C ASP A 359 -0.27 -0.40 -1.68
N ASP A 360 0.51 0.64 -1.37
CA ASP A 360 1.37 1.34 -2.34
C ASP A 360 2.81 0.78 -2.36
N SER A 361 3.28 0.43 -3.56
CA SER A 361 4.61 -0.11 -3.80
C SER A 361 5.67 0.97 -4.07
N ILE A 362 6.87 0.74 -3.53
CA ILE A 362 8.09 1.50 -3.85
C ILE A 362 8.54 1.32 -5.31
N VAL A 363 8.11 0.27 -6.01
CA VAL A 363 8.58 -0.06 -7.36
C VAL A 363 7.41 0.00 -8.35
N LYS A 364 7.55 0.83 -9.39
CA LYS A 364 6.53 1.02 -10.43
C LYS A 364 7.07 0.71 -11.82
N ILE A 365 6.17 0.43 -12.75
CA ILE A 365 6.46 0.32 -14.18
C ILE A 365 6.23 1.67 -14.83
N LEU A 366 7.22 2.12 -15.60
CA LEU A 366 7.16 3.38 -16.36
C LEU A 366 5.91 3.44 -17.25
N ASN A 367 5.34 4.62 -17.38
CA ASN A 367 4.20 4.88 -18.27
C ASN A 367 4.51 4.58 -19.75
N ASP A 368 5.78 4.68 -20.15
CA ASP A 368 6.27 4.43 -21.50
C ASP A 368 7.09 3.14 -21.62
N ALA A 369 7.01 2.26 -20.61
CA ALA A 369 7.79 1.03 -20.56
C ALA A 369 7.62 0.20 -21.85
N PRO A 370 8.70 -0.11 -22.60
CA PRO A 370 8.58 -0.84 -23.85
C PRO A 370 8.13 -2.27 -23.61
N ARG A 371 7.21 -2.77 -24.44
CA ARG A 371 6.74 -4.16 -24.37
C ARG A 371 7.87 -5.17 -24.56
N GLY A 372 7.86 -6.23 -23.75
CA GLY A 372 8.76 -7.37 -23.88
C GLY A 372 10.18 -7.10 -23.38
N GLN A 373 10.39 -6.01 -22.65
CA GLN A 373 11.62 -5.70 -21.94
C GLN A 373 11.53 -6.13 -20.49
N THR A 374 12.67 -6.23 -19.82
CA THR A 374 12.71 -6.69 -18.43
C THR A 374 13.53 -5.78 -17.55
N GLY A 375 12.97 -5.45 -16.39
CA GLY A 375 13.74 -5.17 -15.19
C GLY A 375 14.28 -6.47 -14.58
N ARG A 376 15.26 -6.37 -13.68
CA ARG A 376 15.82 -7.53 -12.97
C ARG A 376 16.04 -7.23 -11.50
N ILE A 377 15.60 -8.15 -10.64
CA ILE A 377 15.84 -8.15 -9.20
C ILE A 377 16.79 -9.31 -8.87
N GLU A 378 17.76 -9.09 -7.99
CA GLU A 378 18.70 -10.11 -7.53
C GLU A 378 18.88 -10.03 -6.01
N TYR A 379 18.79 -11.20 -5.36
CA TYR A 379 19.01 -11.42 -3.94
C TYR A 379 19.48 -12.87 -3.73
N ASP A 380 20.45 -13.11 -2.85
CA ASP A 380 20.93 -14.48 -2.54
C ASP A 380 21.35 -15.28 -3.80
N GLN A 381 22.05 -14.62 -4.72
CA GLN A 381 22.43 -15.14 -6.07
C GLN A 381 21.26 -15.63 -6.95
N LYS A 382 20.00 -15.45 -6.51
CA LYS A 382 18.80 -15.75 -7.28
C LYS A 382 18.31 -14.49 -7.95
N SER A 383 17.68 -14.66 -9.11
CA SER A 383 17.21 -13.52 -9.89
C SER A 383 15.84 -13.76 -10.47
N ILE A 384 15.04 -12.68 -10.47
CA ILE A 384 13.71 -12.63 -11.04
C ILE A 384 13.67 -11.49 -12.06
N SER A 385 12.97 -11.71 -13.16
CA SER A 385 12.75 -10.70 -14.20
C SER A 385 11.36 -10.11 -14.06
N VAL A 386 11.29 -8.79 -14.09
CA VAL A 386 10.03 -8.04 -14.15
C VAL A 386 9.76 -7.74 -15.62
N LEU A 387 8.88 -8.52 -16.25
CA LEU A 387 8.61 -8.46 -17.69
C LEU A 387 7.42 -7.55 -17.99
N THR A 388 7.61 -6.59 -18.88
CA THR A 388 6.52 -5.71 -19.34
C THR A 388 5.74 -6.30 -20.49
N GLY A 389 4.43 -6.05 -20.47
CA GLY A 389 3.60 -6.26 -21.64
C GLY A 389 2.11 -6.11 -21.35
N PHE A 390 1.31 -6.50 -22.34
CA PHE A 390 -0.13 -6.33 -22.36
C PHE A 390 -0.80 -7.68 -22.54
N SER A 391 -1.94 -7.82 -21.87
CA SER A 391 -2.88 -8.90 -21.96
C SER A 391 -4.00 -8.54 -22.94
N SER A 392 -4.94 -9.45 -23.14
CA SER A 392 -6.16 -9.13 -23.89
C SER A 392 -7.33 -9.06 -22.92
N ALA A 393 -8.11 -7.99 -23.01
CA ALA A 393 -9.39 -7.92 -22.31
C ALA A 393 -10.37 -8.98 -22.83
N SER A 394 -11.28 -9.42 -21.97
CA SER A 394 -12.35 -10.33 -22.31
C SER A 394 -13.69 -9.75 -21.90
N VAL A 395 -14.68 -9.84 -22.79
CA VAL A 395 -16.06 -9.47 -22.52
C VAL A 395 -16.89 -10.74 -22.52
N SER A 396 -17.68 -10.94 -21.47
CA SER A 396 -18.64 -12.02 -21.40
C SER A 396 -20.01 -11.51 -20.97
N VAL A 397 -21.04 -12.11 -21.54
CA VAL A 397 -22.43 -11.87 -21.12
C VAL A 397 -22.92 -13.19 -20.55
N ASN A 398 -23.36 -13.18 -19.29
CA ASN A 398 -23.58 -14.41 -18.51
C ASN A 398 -24.75 -15.29 -19.03
N LYS A 399 -25.39 -14.87 -20.14
CA LYS A 399 -26.36 -15.64 -20.93
C LYS A 399 -26.22 -15.23 -22.40
N PRO A 400 -25.69 -16.08 -23.30
CA PRO A 400 -25.55 -15.70 -24.69
C PRO A 400 -26.91 -15.78 -25.35
N THR A 401 -27.50 -14.64 -25.71
CA THR A 401 -28.29 -14.45 -26.94
C THR A 401 -28.69 -12.98 -27.08
N LEU A 402 -27.81 -12.17 -27.66
CA LEU A 402 -28.25 -11.00 -28.43
C LEU A 402 -28.84 -11.54 -29.74
N THR A 403 -30.17 -11.54 -29.88
CA THR A 403 -30.82 -11.67 -31.19
C THR A 403 -32.08 -10.81 -31.27
N ILE A 404 -32.20 -10.06 -32.37
CA ILE A 404 -33.43 -9.39 -32.80
C ILE A 404 -34.10 -10.32 -33.83
N GLY A 405 -35.08 -11.12 -33.39
CA GLY A 405 -35.83 -12.12 -34.20
C GLY A 405 -34.99 -13.34 -34.65
N SER A 406 -35.54 -14.41 -35.24
CA SER A 406 -36.73 -15.18 -34.84
C SER A 406 -36.36 -16.58 -34.32
N ASP A 407 -35.08 -16.87 -34.06
CA ASP A 407 -34.61 -18.22 -33.70
C ASP A 407 -33.63 -18.22 -32.52
N SER A 408 -34.10 -17.75 -31.36
CA SER A 408 -33.78 -18.19 -29.98
C SER A 408 -34.35 -17.16 -28.99
N LYS A 409 -34.48 -17.54 -27.71
CA LYS A 409 -35.31 -16.81 -26.71
C LYS A 409 -34.93 -15.32 -26.63
N PRO A 410 -35.88 -14.39 -26.84
CA PRO A 410 -35.61 -12.95 -26.80
C PRO A 410 -35.18 -12.49 -25.40
N MET A 411 -34.46 -11.36 -25.33
CA MET A 411 -34.27 -10.64 -24.07
C MET A 411 -35.63 -10.30 -23.47
N ASN A 412 -35.81 -10.56 -22.19
CA ASN A 412 -37.04 -10.19 -21.50
C ASN A 412 -36.95 -8.70 -21.15
N PRO A 413 -37.88 -7.86 -21.61
CA PRO A 413 -37.89 -6.46 -21.21
C PRO A 413 -37.94 -6.31 -19.68
N GLY A 414 -37.23 -5.32 -19.14
CA GLY A 414 -37.10 -5.10 -17.70
C GLY A 414 -36.25 -6.14 -16.96
N THR A 415 -35.50 -6.98 -17.67
CA THR A 415 -34.52 -7.90 -17.07
C THR A 415 -33.12 -7.33 -17.22
N GLU A 416 -32.39 -7.26 -16.11
CA GLU A 416 -30.98 -6.87 -16.09
C GLU A 416 -30.10 -7.99 -16.66
N TYR A 417 -29.18 -7.63 -17.56
CA TYR A 417 -28.20 -8.54 -18.13
C TYR A 417 -26.80 -8.04 -17.81
N PRO A 418 -26.04 -8.73 -16.95
CA PRO A 418 -24.69 -8.28 -16.62
C PRO A 418 -23.76 -8.48 -17.82
N VAL A 419 -23.08 -7.40 -18.20
CA VAL A 419 -21.89 -7.43 -19.06
C VAL A 419 -20.68 -7.45 -18.14
N ILE A 420 -19.84 -8.47 -18.27
CA ILE A 420 -18.63 -8.61 -17.47
C ILE A 420 -17.44 -8.35 -18.40
N LEU A 421 -16.76 -7.23 -18.17
CA LEU A 421 -15.47 -6.90 -18.77
C LEU A 421 -14.37 -7.28 -17.78
N ILE A 422 -13.40 -8.05 -18.23
CA ILE A 422 -12.17 -8.37 -17.48
C ILE A 422 -11.01 -7.89 -18.32
N ASP A 423 -10.30 -6.88 -17.83
CA ASP A 423 -9.05 -6.40 -18.43
C ASP A 423 -7.93 -6.45 -17.39
N PRO A 424 -7.01 -7.44 -17.48
CA PRO A 424 -5.88 -7.54 -16.56
C PRO A 424 -4.93 -6.35 -16.62
N ASP A 425 -4.87 -5.63 -17.74
CA ASP A 425 -3.94 -4.51 -17.91
C ASP A 425 -4.40 -3.27 -17.15
N GLN A 426 -5.71 -3.21 -16.84
CA GLN A 426 -6.33 -2.13 -16.08
C GLN A 426 -6.27 -2.36 -14.57
N ASN A 427 -5.67 -3.47 -14.12
CA ASN A 427 -5.40 -3.75 -12.72
C ASN A 427 -3.98 -3.32 -12.38
N LEU A 428 -3.78 -2.04 -12.05
CA LEU A 428 -2.45 -1.48 -11.83
C LEU A 428 -1.86 -1.97 -10.50
N ASN A 429 -2.70 -2.08 -9.47
CA ASN A 429 -2.35 -2.55 -8.14
C ASN A 429 -3.02 -3.92 -7.87
N THR A 430 -2.25 -4.95 -7.53
CA THR A 430 -2.74 -6.32 -7.27
C THR A 430 -3.16 -6.55 -5.81
N ASN A 431 -2.75 -5.67 -4.90
CA ASN A 431 -3.11 -5.73 -3.48
C ASN A 431 -4.41 -4.94 -3.20
N ALA A 432 -4.67 -3.89 -3.99
CA ALA A 432 -5.89 -3.10 -3.91
C ALA A 432 -6.93 -3.52 -4.96
N ARG A 433 -8.18 -3.09 -4.74
CA ARG A 433 -9.21 -3.15 -5.78
C ARG A 433 -9.05 -1.94 -6.69
N ASP A 434 -8.76 -2.19 -7.96
CA ASP A 434 -8.75 -1.18 -9.00
C ASP A 434 -10.13 -1.08 -9.69
N ASP A 435 -10.63 0.14 -9.90
CA ASP A 435 -11.88 0.41 -10.59
C ASP A 435 -11.58 1.00 -11.98
N LEU A 436 -12.26 0.47 -13.01
CA LEU A 436 -12.12 0.94 -14.39
C LEU A 436 -12.94 2.22 -14.59
N ASP A 437 -12.40 3.33 -14.12
CA ASP A 437 -13.08 4.63 -14.16
C ASP A 437 -12.93 5.34 -15.50
N VAL A 438 -14.05 5.85 -16.00
CA VAL A 438 -14.14 6.54 -17.31
C VAL A 438 -13.31 7.82 -17.35
N PHE A 439 -13.08 8.44 -16.19
CA PHE A 439 -12.29 9.64 -16.02
C PHE A 439 -10.78 9.36 -15.83
N ARG A 440 -10.34 8.09 -15.81
CA ARG A 440 -8.91 7.76 -15.73
C ARG A 440 -8.26 7.88 -17.11
N GLU A 441 -7.36 8.86 -17.27
CA GLU A 441 -6.67 9.13 -18.55
C GLU A 441 -5.95 7.89 -19.10
N THR A 442 -5.28 7.12 -18.24
CA THR A 442 -4.47 5.96 -18.62
C THR A 442 -5.32 4.73 -18.95
N ALA A 443 -6.63 4.78 -18.70
CA ALA A 443 -7.52 3.67 -18.97
C ALA A 443 -7.90 3.60 -20.45
N ILE A 444 -7.74 2.42 -21.03
CA ILE A 444 -8.29 2.09 -22.34
C ILE A 444 -9.66 1.45 -22.08
N ILE A 445 -10.72 2.18 -22.40
CA ILE A 445 -12.09 1.76 -22.11
C ILE A 445 -12.84 1.55 -23.43
N PRO A 446 -13.22 0.32 -23.77
CA PRO A 446 -14.02 0.09 -24.96
C PRO A 446 -15.43 0.63 -24.77
N THR A 447 -15.95 1.36 -25.76
CA THR A 447 -17.36 1.77 -25.74
C THR A 447 -18.28 0.58 -26.06
N ILE A 448 -19.38 0.47 -25.31
CA ILE A 448 -20.51 -0.41 -25.67
C ILE A 448 -21.61 0.46 -26.28
N THR A 449 -21.76 0.39 -27.60
CA THR A 449 -22.76 1.19 -28.31
C THR A 449 -24.11 0.47 -28.40
N ILE A 450 -25.19 1.15 -27.99
CA ILE A 450 -26.57 0.73 -28.22
C ILE A 450 -27.25 1.75 -29.12
N GLY A 451 -27.78 1.30 -30.26
CA GLY A 451 -28.38 2.21 -31.25
C GLY A 451 -27.30 2.98 -32.03
N ASN A 452 -27.61 4.23 -32.37
CA ASN A 452 -26.70 5.14 -33.09
C ASN A 452 -26.60 6.46 -32.30
N PRO A 453 -25.99 6.46 -31.10
CA PRO A 453 -25.83 7.69 -30.33
C PRO A 453 -24.94 8.69 -31.08
N VAL A 454 -25.10 9.98 -30.79
CA VAL A 454 -24.06 10.98 -31.07
C VAL A 454 -23.18 11.06 -29.84
N THR A 455 -21.89 10.81 -30.00
CA THR A 455 -20.88 10.84 -28.93
C THR A 455 -19.87 11.97 -29.17
N LEU A 456 -18.83 12.05 -28.34
CA LEU A 456 -17.71 12.97 -28.53
C LEU A 456 -16.61 12.46 -29.47
N GLU A 457 -16.80 11.33 -30.17
CA GLU A 457 -15.81 10.74 -31.11
C GLU A 457 -15.22 11.75 -32.10
N HIS A 458 -16.06 12.67 -32.57
CA HIS A 458 -15.71 13.68 -33.57
C HIS A 458 -15.54 15.08 -32.96
N ALA A 459 -15.55 15.19 -31.62
CA ALA A 459 -15.45 16.46 -30.94
C ALA A 459 -14.05 17.07 -31.07
N GLN A 460 -14.00 18.40 -31.17
CA GLN A 460 -12.75 19.14 -31.38
C GLN A 460 -12.89 20.60 -30.95
N ASN A 461 -11.75 21.26 -30.81
CA ASN A 461 -11.63 22.68 -30.45
C ASN A 461 -12.25 22.99 -29.07
N ALA A 462 -11.81 22.28 -28.03
CA ALA A 462 -12.10 22.65 -26.65
C ALA A 462 -11.57 24.07 -26.35
N ILE A 463 -12.44 24.94 -25.83
CA ILE A 463 -12.11 26.33 -25.47
C ILE A 463 -12.72 26.65 -24.12
N PHE A 464 -11.90 27.11 -23.18
CA PHE A 464 -12.33 27.60 -21.87
C PHE A 464 -12.62 29.10 -21.92
N TYR A 465 -13.57 29.58 -21.10
CA TYR A 465 -13.96 30.98 -21.03
C TYR A 465 -13.95 31.47 -19.58
N THR A 466 -13.21 32.57 -19.33
CA THR A 466 -13.17 33.18 -17.99
C THR A 466 -14.50 33.81 -17.59
N SER A 467 -15.35 34.17 -18.55
CA SER A 467 -16.74 34.48 -18.26
C SER A 467 -17.69 34.12 -19.40
N TYR A 468 -18.90 33.68 -19.02
CA TYR A 468 -20.03 33.34 -19.88
C TYR A 468 -21.35 33.47 -19.09
N PRO A 469 -22.41 34.06 -19.69
CA PRO A 469 -22.43 34.89 -20.90
C PRO A 469 -21.94 36.33 -20.63
N PRO A 470 -21.22 37.00 -21.55
CA PRO A 470 -20.83 36.60 -22.91
C PRO A 470 -19.47 35.90 -22.96
N PHE A 471 -19.19 35.12 -24.03
CA PHE A 471 -17.91 34.43 -24.27
C PHE A 471 -16.69 35.37 -24.20
N THR A 472 -16.05 35.44 -23.04
CA THR A 472 -14.88 36.30 -22.79
C THR A 472 -13.73 35.50 -22.20
N GLY A 473 -12.50 35.95 -22.47
CA GLY A 473 -11.29 35.27 -22.02
C GLY A 473 -11.14 33.86 -22.60
N ALA A 474 -11.43 33.71 -23.90
CA ALA A 474 -11.29 32.44 -24.61
C ALA A 474 -9.86 31.92 -24.55
N ASP A 475 -9.68 30.70 -24.08
CA ASP A 475 -8.41 30.03 -23.94
C ASP A 475 -8.49 28.60 -24.50
N PRO A 476 -7.93 28.34 -25.70
CA PRO A 476 -8.02 27.03 -26.34
C PRO A 476 -7.19 25.96 -25.63
N ALA A 477 -7.78 24.78 -25.47
CA ALA A 477 -7.10 23.57 -25.02
C ALA A 477 -6.82 22.61 -26.17
N ASN A 478 -5.79 21.78 -26.03
CA ASN A 478 -5.65 20.62 -26.90
C ASN A 478 -6.76 19.62 -26.53
N SER A 479 -7.34 18.97 -27.53
CA SER A 479 -8.37 17.95 -27.30
C SER A 479 -8.32 16.88 -28.39
N SER A 480 -8.55 15.63 -28.00
CA SER A 480 -8.57 14.51 -28.94
C SER A 480 -9.33 13.31 -28.39
N VAL A 481 -9.66 12.37 -29.28
CA VAL A 481 -10.15 11.03 -28.93
C VAL A 481 -9.07 10.05 -29.38
N PRO A 482 -8.11 9.69 -28.51
CA PRO A 482 -6.88 9.02 -28.94
C PRO A 482 -7.07 7.55 -29.28
N ASP A 483 -8.08 6.87 -28.69
CA ASP A 483 -8.42 5.48 -29.01
C ASP A 483 -9.62 5.41 -29.95
N SER A 484 -9.42 4.77 -31.11
CA SER A 484 -10.48 4.48 -32.08
C SER A 484 -11.62 3.59 -31.59
N ASN A 485 -11.50 2.96 -30.41
CA ASN A 485 -12.54 2.14 -29.79
C ASN A 485 -13.19 2.82 -28.58
N SER A 486 -12.82 4.07 -28.30
CA SER A 486 -13.37 4.90 -27.22
C SER A 486 -14.05 6.12 -27.82
N ASP A 487 -15.07 6.61 -27.13
CA ASP A 487 -15.79 7.84 -27.47
C ASP A 487 -15.47 9.00 -26.48
N ARG A 488 -14.47 8.81 -25.62
CA ARG A 488 -14.05 9.81 -24.64
C ARG A 488 -13.27 10.94 -25.29
N LEU A 489 -13.68 12.18 -25.03
CA LEU A 489 -12.87 13.35 -25.35
C LEU A 489 -11.86 13.59 -24.24
N GLU A 490 -10.58 13.51 -24.56
CA GLU A 490 -9.49 13.89 -23.66
C GLU A 490 -9.12 15.35 -23.92
N ILE A 491 -9.07 16.13 -22.84
CA ILE A 491 -8.76 17.55 -22.86
C ILE A 491 -7.44 17.77 -22.13
N ASP A 492 -6.44 18.25 -22.86
CA ASP A 492 -5.11 18.59 -22.36
C ASP A 492 -5.07 20.10 -22.06
N THR A 493 -4.95 20.44 -20.78
CA THR A 493 -4.87 21.82 -20.29
C THR A 493 -3.46 22.35 -20.10
N SER A 494 -2.43 21.62 -20.53
CA SER A 494 -1.03 22.08 -20.44
C SER A 494 -0.77 23.41 -21.19
N THR A 495 -1.63 23.76 -22.15
CA THR A 495 -1.58 25.03 -22.90
C THR A 495 -2.53 26.11 -22.39
N VAL A 496 -3.43 25.79 -21.46
CA VAL A 496 -4.43 26.72 -20.92
C VAL A 496 -3.80 27.49 -19.75
N ALA A 497 -4.10 28.78 -19.64
CA ALA A 497 -3.55 29.59 -18.55
C ALA A 497 -4.12 29.18 -17.19
N ASN A 498 -3.29 29.24 -16.15
CA ASN A 498 -3.76 29.03 -14.79
C ASN A 498 -4.78 30.13 -14.44
N GLY A 499 -5.97 29.74 -14.01
CA GLY A 499 -7.06 30.67 -13.80
C GLY A 499 -8.38 29.99 -13.49
N SER A 500 -9.43 30.81 -13.41
CA SER A 500 -10.78 30.31 -13.22
C SER A 500 -11.64 30.57 -14.44
N TYR A 501 -12.45 29.58 -14.79
CA TYR A 501 -13.26 29.57 -16.00
C TYR A 501 -14.72 29.24 -15.65
N GLU A 502 -15.64 29.99 -16.25
CA GLU A 502 -17.09 29.84 -16.06
C GLU A 502 -17.68 28.79 -17.00
N ALA A 503 -17.08 28.58 -18.18
CA ALA A 503 -17.60 27.67 -19.18
C ALA A 503 -16.50 27.03 -20.04
N ILE A 504 -16.84 25.90 -20.66
CA ILE A 504 -16.08 25.26 -21.73
C ILE A 504 -16.99 25.03 -22.94
N SER A 505 -16.44 25.18 -24.15
CA SER A 505 -17.13 24.81 -25.39
C SER A 505 -16.30 23.88 -26.25
N PHE A 506 -16.96 23.09 -27.08
CA PHE A 506 -16.33 22.32 -28.15
C PHE A 506 -17.31 22.11 -29.31
N SER A 507 -16.77 21.94 -30.52
CA SER A 507 -17.56 21.51 -31.68
C SER A 507 -17.77 20.01 -31.58
N LEU A 508 -19.00 19.53 -31.79
CA LEU A 508 -19.29 18.09 -31.81
C LEU A 508 -18.85 17.39 -33.11
N GLY A 509 -18.29 18.14 -34.07
CA GLY A 509 -17.87 17.58 -35.37
C GLY A 509 -19.02 17.14 -36.28
N ILE A 510 -20.27 17.33 -35.87
CA ILE A 510 -21.48 16.92 -36.59
C ILE A 510 -22.36 18.11 -37.00
N THR A 511 -23.34 17.84 -37.86
CA THR A 511 -24.36 18.81 -38.29
C THR A 511 -25.64 18.70 -37.48
N SER A 512 -26.43 19.77 -37.43
CA SER A 512 -27.78 19.76 -36.83
C SER A 512 -28.65 18.62 -37.37
N SER A 513 -28.57 18.35 -38.69
CA SER A 513 -29.30 17.25 -39.32
C SER A 513 -28.88 15.87 -38.80
N THR A 514 -27.62 15.70 -38.42
CA THR A 514 -27.10 14.45 -37.85
C THR A 514 -27.62 14.29 -36.43
N LEU A 515 -27.53 15.34 -35.61
CA LEU A 515 -28.08 15.35 -34.25
C LEU A 515 -29.59 15.09 -34.26
N SER A 516 -30.34 15.80 -35.09
CA SER A 516 -31.79 15.62 -35.24
C SER A 516 -32.16 14.21 -35.67
N SER A 517 -31.30 13.52 -36.43
CA SER A 517 -31.59 12.15 -36.88
C SER A 517 -31.43 11.08 -35.79
N VAL A 518 -30.75 11.39 -34.69
CA VAL A 518 -30.58 10.49 -33.53
C VAL A 518 -31.55 10.79 -32.40
N LEU A 519 -32.26 11.92 -32.48
CA LEU A 519 -33.28 12.33 -31.51
C LEU A 519 -34.68 12.00 -32.04
N LEU A 520 -35.57 11.63 -31.13
CA LEU A 520 -36.97 11.39 -31.41
C LEU A 520 -37.75 12.70 -31.32
N ASP A 521 -38.25 13.19 -32.45
CA ASP A 521 -39.29 14.21 -32.46
C ASP A 521 -40.63 13.57 -32.07
N VAL A 522 -41.09 13.88 -30.86
CA VAL A 522 -42.37 13.37 -30.32
C VAL A 522 -43.59 14.13 -30.87
N SER A 523 -43.40 15.23 -31.60
CA SER A 523 -44.46 15.96 -32.27
C SER A 523 -44.95 15.24 -33.54
N GLU A 524 -44.11 14.37 -34.10
CA GLU A 524 -44.42 13.51 -35.23
C GLU A 524 -45.34 12.33 -34.85
N SER A 525 -46.21 11.92 -35.78
CA SER A 525 -47.09 10.77 -35.53
C SER A 525 -46.31 9.45 -35.53
N ASP A 526 -46.68 8.51 -34.65
CA ASP A 526 -46.09 7.17 -34.52
C ASP A 526 -44.64 7.11 -34.00
N THR A 527 -44.13 8.18 -33.37
CA THR A 527 -42.94 8.15 -32.52
C THR A 527 -43.35 7.89 -31.06
N SER A 528 -42.58 7.08 -30.34
CA SER A 528 -42.82 6.80 -28.91
C SER A 528 -41.49 6.49 -28.25
N GLY A 529 -41.01 7.37 -27.40
CA GLY A 529 -39.71 7.21 -26.75
C GLY A 529 -39.34 8.44 -25.95
N THR A 530 -38.08 8.49 -25.55
CA THR A 530 -37.50 9.58 -24.76
C THR A 530 -36.07 9.81 -25.23
N ASN A 531 -35.63 11.06 -25.24
CA ASN A 531 -34.27 11.46 -25.59
C ASN A 531 -33.48 11.71 -24.32
N TRP A 532 -32.21 11.27 -24.30
CA TRP A 532 -31.37 11.30 -23.12
C TRP A 532 -29.95 11.74 -23.46
N ILE A 533 -29.32 12.33 -22.45
CA ILE A 533 -27.89 12.63 -22.40
C ILE A 533 -27.27 11.70 -21.36
N ASN A 534 -26.25 10.95 -21.74
CA ASN A 534 -25.30 10.35 -20.81
C ASN A 534 -24.15 11.34 -20.65
N TYR A 535 -23.71 11.61 -19.43
CA TYR A 535 -22.55 12.48 -19.22
C TYR A 535 -21.67 11.99 -18.07
N ASP A 536 -20.36 12.25 -18.21
CA ASP A 536 -19.36 12.05 -17.16
C ASP A 536 -18.32 13.17 -17.22
N LEU A 537 -18.30 13.98 -16.17
CA LEU A 537 -17.44 15.14 -15.92
C LEU A 537 -16.61 14.94 -14.64
N ARG A 538 -16.46 13.69 -14.16
CA ARG A 538 -15.71 13.41 -12.92
C ARG A 538 -14.25 13.83 -12.99
N SER A 539 -13.64 13.83 -14.19
CA SER A 539 -12.30 14.38 -14.39
C SER A 539 -12.23 15.85 -13.95
N PHE A 540 -13.22 16.66 -14.33
CA PHE A 540 -13.30 18.06 -13.89
C PHE A 540 -13.59 18.23 -12.39
N GLU A 541 -14.41 17.35 -11.79
CA GLU A 541 -14.64 17.35 -10.34
C GLU A 541 -13.34 17.08 -9.57
N ASN A 542 -12.57 16.08 -10.03
CA ASN A 542 -11.34 15.64 -9.39
C ASN A 542 -10.20 16.66 -9.54
N ASP A 543 -9.99 17.18 -10.75
CA ASP A 543 -8.77 17.93 -11.08
C ASP A 543 -9.02 19.44 -11.20
N TYR A 544 -10.24 19.89 -11.50
CA TYR A 544 -10.56 21.32 -11.66
C TYR A 544 -11.36 21.94 -10.51
N GLY A 545 -11.51 21.22 -9.40
CA GLY A 545 -12.03 21.76 -8.14
C GLY A 545 -13.51 22.15 -8.16
N ILE A 546 -14.28 21.67 -9.14
CA ILE A 546 -15.75 21.80 -9.12
C ILE A 546 -16.29 20.83 -8.08
N SER A 547 -17.10 21.33 -7.15
CA SER A 547 -17.77 20.49 -6.13
C SER A 547 -19.29 20.60 -6.16
N ASP A 548 -19.83 21.45 -7.03
CA ASP A 548 -21.25 21.66 -7.20
C ASP A 548 -21.55 21.85 -8.69
N PHE A 549 -22.43 21.01 -9.20
CA PHE A 549 -22.90 21.04 -10.59
C PHE A 549 -24.34 21.54 -10.69
N SER A 550 -24.96 22.02 -9.60
CA SER A 550 -26.38 22.33 -9.56
C SER A 550 -26.80 23.48 -10.48
N ASP A 551 -25.94 24.47 -10.76
CA ASP A 551 -26.24 25.48 -11.79
C ASP A 551 -25.63 25.14 -13.16
N THR A 552 -25.09 23.93 -13.35
CA THR A 552 -24.48 23.56 -14.63
C THR A 552 -25.54 23.43 -15.71
N THR A 553 -25.33 24.09 -16.85
CA THR A 553 -26.22 24.01 -18.01
C THR A 553 -25.49 23.51 -19.25
N PHE A 554 -26.20 22.75 -20.09
CA PHE A 554 -25.71 22.34 -21.41
C PHE A 554 -26.49 23.12 -22.46
N THR A 555 -25.78 23.91 -23.26
CA THR A 555 -26.38 24.71 -24.34
C THR A 555 -25.77 24.33 -25.68
N LEU A 556 -26.64 23.96 -26.63
CA LEU A 556 -26.25 23.73 -28.02
C LEU A 556 -26.30 25.03 -28.80
N TYR A 557 -25.26 25.29 -29.59
CA TYR A 557 -25.19 26.40 -30.53
C TYR A 557 -25.10 25.89 -31.98
N PHE A 558 -25.81 26.55 -32.89
CA PHE A 558 -25.94 26.12 -34.27
C PHE A 558 -25.25 27.07 -35.25
N GLY A 559 -24.41 26.50 -36.12
CA GLY A 559 -23.62 27.23 -37.13
C GLY A 559 -22.38 27.94 -36.57
N SER A 560 -22.50 28.63 -35.43
CA SER A 560 -21.39 29.22 -34.67
C SER A 560 -21.78 29.43 -33.19
N LEU A 561 -20.79 29.68 -32.32
CA LEU A 561 -21.00 30.08 -30.91
C LEU A 561 -21.73 31.43 -30.75
N THR A 562 -22.09 32.11 -31.83
CA THR A 562 -22.90 33.34 -31.81
C THR A 562 -24.22 33.17 -32.57
N GLY A 563 -24.53 31.95 -33.01
CA GLY A 563 -25.75 31.59 -33.72
C GLY A 563 -26.93 31.36 -32.79
N PRO A 564 -28.01 30.77 -33.31
CA PRO A 564 -29.12 30.26 -32.50
C PRO A 564 -28.60 29.26 -31.45
N SER A 565 -29.24 29.26 -30.28
CA SER A 565 -28.86 28.43 -29.16
C SER A 565 -30.06 27.84 -28.45
N ILE A 566 -29.93 26.60 -28.00
CA ILE A 566 -30.96 25.84 -27.28
C ILE A 566 -30.31 25.26 -26.02
N THR A 567 -30.80 25.66 -24.84
CA THR A 567 -30.40 25.04 -23.57
C THR A 567 -31.19 23.74 -23.44
N ILE A 568 -30.48 22.62 -23.33
CA ILE A 568 -31.03 21.26 -23.33
C ILE A 568 -30.91 20.58 -21.96
N VAL A 569 -30.21 21.23 -21.04
CA VAL A 569 -30.10 20.87 -19.62
C VAL A 569 -30.10 22.18 -18.85
N ASP A 570 -31.12 22.35 -18.01
CA ASP A 570 -31.33 23.56 -17.23
C ASP A 570 -30.61 23.49 -15.88
N ALA A 571 -30.39 24.66 -15.27
CA ALA A 571 -29.89 24.74 -13.91
C ALA A 571 -30.84 24.01 -12.95
N GLY A 572 -30.30 23.07 -12.20
CA GLY A 572 -31.00 22.19 -11.27
C GLY A 572 -31.19 20.76 -11.77
N ASP A 573 -30.99 20.50 -13.07
CA ASP A 573 -31.12 19.15 -13.64
C ASP A 573 -29.91 18.26 -13.34
N ILE A 574 -28.72 18.87 -13.21
CA ILE A 574 -27.47 18.18 -12.88
C ILE A 574 -27.28 18.16 -11.36
N SER A 575 -27.31 16.96 -10.76
CA SER A 575 -27.07 16.78 -9.32
C SER A 575 -25.70 16.20 -8.97
N SER A 576 -24.95 15.75 -9.97
CA SER A 576 -23.65 15.10 -9.85
C SER A 576 -22.84 15.27 -11.14
N SER A 577 -21.53 15.09 -11.06
CA SER A 577 -20.59 15.15 -12.19
C SER A 577 -20.84 14.10 -13.27
N TYR A 578 -21.64 13.06 -13.00
CA TYR A 578 -22.01 12.03 -13.98
C TYR A 578 -23.48 11.64 -13.84
N GLY A 579 -24.09 11.13 -14.91
CA GLY A 579 -25.47 10.64 -14.86
C GLY A 579 -26.18 10.59 -16.22
N PHE A 580 -27.51 10.46 -16.14
CA PHE A 580 -28.42 10.52 -17.28
C PHE A 580 -29.43 11.63 -17.11
N ILE A 581 -29.62 12.46 -18.14
CA ILE A 581 -30.60 13.56 -18.14
C ILE A 581 -31.52 13.39 -19.33
N GLN A 582 -32.82 13.55 -19.13
CA GLN A 582 -33.78 13.52 -20.22
C GLN A 582 -33.81 14.89 -20.91
N ILE A 583 -33.76 14.91 -22.24
CA ILE A 583 -33.91 16.14 -23.02
C ILE A 583 -35.40 16.43 -23.17
N ASP A 584 -35.82 17.67 -22.94
CA ASP A 584 -37.21 18.08 -23.09
C ASP A 584 -37.68 18.00 -24.54
N ASP A 585 -38.92 17.55 -24.71
CA ASP A 585 -39.54 17.35 -26.02
C ASP A 585 -39.64 18.66 -26.83
N SER A 586 -39.77 19.81 -26.15
CA SER A 586 -39.76 21.13 -26.79
C SER A 586 -38.40 21.46 -27.39
N ASP A 587 -37.32 21.13 -26.68
CA ASP A 587 -35.96 21.45 -27.12
C ASP A 587 -35.59 20.60 -28.33
N VAL A 588 -36.02 19.34 -28.35
CA VAL A 588 -35.84 18.46 -29.51
C VAL A 588 -36.56 18.98 -30.75
N ALA A 589 -37.78 19.52 -30.58
CA ALA A 589 -38.50 20.17 -31.67
C ALA A 589 -37.74 21.41 -32.17
N ASP A 590 -37.23 22.24 -31.27
CA ASP A 590 -36.46 23.44 -31.62
C ASP A 590 -35.14 23.06 -32.33
N ILE A 591 -34.45 21.99 -31.92
CA ILE A 591 -33.22 21.48 -32.57
C ILE A 591 -33.50 21.11 -34.04
N SER A 592 -34.68 20.55 -34.33
CA SER A 592 -35.05 20.11 -35.67
C SER A 592 -35.20 21.25 -36.69
N ASP A 593 -35.48 22.46 -36.21
CA ASP A 593 -35.59 23.68 -37.02
C ASP A 593 -34.23 24.33 -37.32
N GLU A 594 -33.16 23.87 -36.67
CA GLU A 594 -31.83 24.47 -36.75
C GLU A 594 -30.93 23.86 -37.83
N SER A 595 -29.89 24.61 -38.23
CA SER A 595 -28.96 24.19 -39.30
C SER A 595 -27.51 24.57 -39.04
N GLY A 596 -26.59 23.87 -39.70
CA GLY A 596 -25.15 24.10 -39.58
C GLY A 596 -24.45 23.13 -38.62
N THR A 597 -23.22 23.46 -38.24
CA THR A 597 -22.41 22.67 -37.29
C THR A 597 -22.93 22.86 -35.87
N VAL A 598 -22.88 21.80 -35.06
CA VAL A 598 -23.29 21.84 -33.65
C VAL A 598 -22.08 22.09 -32.76
N PHE A 599 -22.24 22.99 -31.79
CA PHE A 599 -21.32 23.23 -30.70
C PHE A 599 -22.05 22.97 -29.39
N LEU A 600 -21.36 22.38 -28.42
CA LEU A 600 -21.85 22.24 -27.06
C LEU A 600 -21.07 23.21 -26.17
N VAL A 601 -21.79 23.91 -25.30
CA VAL A 601 -21.25 24.75 -24.24
C VAL A 601 -21.74 24.19 -22.92
N ILE A 602 -20.80 23.93 -22.01
CA ILE A 602 -21.07 23.57 -20.62
C ILE A 602 -20.75 24.81 -19.79
N ASP A 603 -21.78 25.38 -19.18
CA ASP A 603 -21.68 26.52 -18.27
C ASP A 603 -21.77 26.01 -16.85
N PHE A 604 -20.84 26.39 -15.99
CA PHE A 604 -20.80 26.00 -14.57
C PHE A 604 -21.27 27.13 -13.64
N ASN A 605 -21.41 28.36 -14.15
CA ASN A 605 -21.73 29.56 -13.38
C ASN A 605 -23.20 29.54 -12.87
N PRO A 606 -23.52 30.04 -11.65
CA PRO A 606 -22.64 30.64 -10.65
C PRO A 606 -22.15 29.75 -9.50
N SER A 607 -22.65 28.52 -9.37
CA SER A 607 -22.22 27.63 -8.27
C SER A 607 -20.90 26.90 -8.54
N GLY A 608 -20.55 26.67 -9.81
CA GLY A 608 -19.32 26.03 -10.23
C GLY A 608 -18.40 26.98 -11.00
N MET A 609 -17.10 26.91 -10.72
CA MET A 609 -16.05 27.50 -11.56
C MET A 609 -14.94 26.47 -11.69
N LEU A 610 -14.51 26.23 -12.93
CA LEU A 610 -13.34 25.41 -13.22
C LEU A 610 -12.10 26.16 -12.74
N SER A 611 -11.25 25.53 -11.93
CA SER A 611 -9.97 26.07 -11.50
C SER A 611 -8.84 25.29 -12.17
N ILE A 612 -8.22 25.88 -13.18
CA ILE A 612 -7.03 25.32 -13.83
C ILE A 612 -5.80 25.88 -13.15
N SER A 613 -4.92 25.02 -12.68
CA SER A 613 -3.67 25.36 -12.04
C SER A 613 -2.48 24.73 -12.78
N ASN A 614 -2.00 23.54 -12.45
CA ASN A 614 -0.86 22.92 -13.15
C ASN A 614 -1.09 21.43 -13.36
N GLU A 615 -2.26 21.12 -13.91
CA GLU A 615 -2.75 19.75 -13.94
C GLU A 615 -1.92 18.99 -14.97
N THR A 616 -1.35 17.87 -14.55
CA THR A 616 -0.44 17.07 -15.38
C THR A 616 -1.15 16.00 -16.18
N ASN A 617 -2.41 15.74 -15.84
CA ASN A 617 -3.23 14.71 -16.43
C ASN A 617 -4.19 15.35 -17.44
N ASP A 618 -4.39 14.68 -18.56
CA ASP A 618 -5.48 14.96 -19.48
C ASP A 618 -6.82 14.65 -18.80
N GLN A 619 -7.87 15.33 -19.25
CA GLN A 619 -9.20 15.22 -18.64
C GLN A 619 -10.16 14.52 -19.58
N PRO A 620 -10.43 13.23 -19.38
CA PRO A 620 -11.39 12.52 -20.18
C PRO A 620 -12.80 12.90 -19.75
N ILE A 621 -13.67 13.22 -20.72
CA ILE A 621 -15.10 13.43 -20.50
C ILE A 621 -15.93 12.60 -21.48
N VAL A 622 -17.17 12.31 -21.08
CA VAL A 622 -18.16 11.63 -21.93
C VAL A 622 -19.43 12.49 -21.98
N ILE A 623 -19.96 12.70 -23.18
CA ILE A 623 -21.30 13.24 -23.41
C ILE A 623 -21.91 12.55 -24.63
N ASP A 624 -22.98 11.78 -24.41
CA ASP A 624 -23.66 11.03 -25.47
C ASP A 624 -25.13 11.43 -25.56
N PHE A 625 -25.60 11.70 -26.77
CA PHE A 625 -27.01 11.92 -27.10
C PHE A 625 -27.60 10.64 -27.66
N PHE A 626 -28.65 10.13 -27.04
CA PHE A 626 -29.28 8.90 -27.49
C PHE A 626 -30.78 8.90 -27.23
N LEU A 627 -31.49 8.04 -27.96
CA LEU A 627 -32.91 7.80 -27.79
C LEU A 627 -33.16 6.43 -27.17
N LEU A 628 -34.28 6.31 -26.47
CA LEU A 628 -34.88 5.04 -26.09
C LEU A 628 -36.27 4.96 -26.74
N ASP A 629 -36.39 4.16 -27.82
CA ASP A 629 -37.65 3.96 -28.55
C ASP A 629 -38.45 2.78 -27.94
N TYR A 630 -39.73 3.02 -27.63
CA TYR A 630 -40.68 2.01 -27.17
C TYR A 630 -41.08 1.00 -28.25
N LYS A 631 -40.72 1.19 -29.53
CA LYS A 631 -40.98 0.20 -30.59
C LYS A 631 -40.17 -1.10 -30.44
N MET A 632 -39.21 -1.20 -29.52
CA MET A 632 -38.67 -2.49 -29.07
C MET A 632 -39.62 -3.28 -28.16
N MET A 633 -40.81 -2.76 -27.87
CA MET A 633 -41.76 -3.34 -26.91
C MET A 633 -43.20 -3.33 -27.45
N LYS A 634 -43.41 -3.72 -28.73
CA LYS A 634 -44.72 -4.20 -29.20
C LYS A 634 -44.64 -5.71 -29.42
N VAL A 635 -45.21 -6.45 -28.48
CA VAL A 635 -45.51 -7.90 -28.59
C VAL A 635 -46.54 -8.14 -29.68
#